data_AF-A0A4Q4XHD6-F1
#
_entry.id   AF-A0A4Q4XHD6-F1
#
_cell.length_a   1.000
_cell.length_b   1.000
_cell.length_c   1.000
_cell.angle_alpha   90.00
_cell.angle_beta   90.00
_cell.angle_gamma   90.00
#
_symmetry.space_group_name_H-M   'P 1'
#
loop_
_entity.id
_entity.type
_entity.pdbx_description
1 polymer ?
#
loop_
_entity_poly.entity_id
_entity_poly.type
_entity_poly.pdbx_seq_one_letter_code
_entity_poly.pdbx_strand_id
1 'polypeptide(L)'
;MANESQPPLQLNLGSLRSAMSLTLHTHHASRIWHGRAPAEGRTGIIGLNGYISVMNKMKRGAEQDDPYSDFWMLRIEDKLTQTKASLQALREQVAQALADVPPALSLGENMNVQPVKLPLFVNAQLGFMAVYLLADYDDLARKLILAHHTALIDRSTLERWLNDGAHALRSLFSLAQQYRYSGATRDDFASKNAVARAALEKFGELPQDVLEGTRRSRFAPPIARRHEGMTASSSTGQPARFLPLEQADFQRLEHGPYLKGLLQPFKGKGSLETWANQCTALRDDLIGLAQRRVLQQARAYPFTLLDVQLAQQTTGAGTTFLRWRNHDRSSMGVALWESLLDRPATPASLIDDLYAMELQRIALNMQISLLHTLGRQAQECASKAAQAEAAYLRRVHGHAASGNIGSAPDYREFPNGNDEPRRLLRLNVYFDNPIPKKDGEFEDRGGFWAPVELWHRDADHWKDLYQKGMRVLVEGRTVKDEWEDADDNERTTFKIEARRIGILPYRIQAVTLSARTLEPEAAVPPPKETKGTKAPKETKAKG
;
A
#
# COMPACT_ATOMS: atom_id res chain seq x y z
N MET A 1 37.42 -46.88 -27.79
CA MET A 1 36.72 -45.63 -28.11
C MET A 1 35.45 -45.62 -27.29
N ALA A 2 35.41 -44.79 -26.25
CA ALA A 2 34.30 -44.71 -25.31
C ALA A 2 33.14 -43.93 -25.93
N ASN A 3 31.94 -44.51 -25.86
CA ASN A 3 30.70 -43.90 -26.32
C ASN A 3 30.13 -43.09 -25.14
N GLU A 4 30.46 -41.80 -25.08
CA GLU A 4 29.90 -40.87 -24.08
C GLU A 4 28.41 -40.64 -24.38
N SER A 5 27.55 -41.20 -23.54
CA SER A 5 26.12 -40.95 -23.53
C SER A 5 25.89 -39.62 -22.84
N GLN A 6 25.61 -38.56 -23.61
CA GLN A 6 25.21 -37.27 -23.05
C GLN A 6 23.91 -37.43 -22.25
N PRO A 7 23.83 -36.88 -21.02
CA PRO A 7 22.61 -36.93 -20.23
C PRO A 7 21.50 -36.10 -20.91
N PRO A 8 20.23 -36.52 -20.80
CA PRO A 8 19.11 -35.80 -21.40
C PRO A 8 19.00 -34.40 -20.78
N LEU A 9 18.97 -33.38 -21.63
CA LEU A 9 18.71 -31.99 -21.27
C LEU A 9 17.35 -31.87 -20.56
N GLN A 10 17.34 -31.81 -19.22
CA GLN A 10 16.17 -31.44 -18.44
C GLN A 10 15.94 -29.93 -18.54
N LEU A 11 15.12 -29.53 -19.52
CA LEU A 11 14.67 -28.15 -19.68
C LEU A 11 13.50 -27.88 -18.72
N ASN A 12 13.80 -27.45 -17.49
CA ASN A 12 12.81 -26.93 -16.55
C ASN A 12 12.41 -25.50 -16.95
N LEU A 13 11.63 -25.38 -18.03
CA LEU A 13 11.06 -24.10 -18.46
C LEU A 13 9.94 -23.68 -17.49
N GLY A 14 10.09 -22.52 -16.85
CA GLY A 14 9.05 -21.94 -16.00
C GLY A 14 7.83 -21.47 -16.79
N SER A 15 6.74 -21.11 -16.08
CA SER A 15 5.54 -20.55 -16.71
C SER A 15 5.86 -19.27 -17.48
N LEU A 16 5.47 -19.20 -18.75
CA LEU A 16 5.56 -17.97 -19.55
C LEU A 16 4.74 -16.86 -18.86
N ARG A 17 5.37 -15.73 -18.55
CA ARG A 17 4.72 -14.53 -18.02
C ARG A 17 5.04 -13.34 -18.90
N SER A 18 4.02 -12.73 -19.48
CA SER A 18 4.15 -11.49 -20.23
C SER A 18 3.92 -10.30 -19.29
N ALA A 19 4.85 -9.33 -19.26
CA ALA A 19 4.63 -8.05 -18.60
C ALA A 19 3.62 -7.23 -19.43
N MET A 20 2.33 -7.47 -19.23
CA MET A 20 1.25 -6.81 -19.98
C MET A 20 0.81 -5.52 -19.26
N SER A 21 0.52 -4.47 -20.04
CA SER A 21 -0.03 -3.22 -19.53
C SER A 21 -1.14 -2.71 -20.44
N LEU A 22 -2.14 -2.05 -19.85
CA LEU A 22 -3.22 -1.35 -20.53
C LEU A 22 -3.00 0.15 -20.42
N THR A 23 -3.07 0.86 -21.54
CA THR A 23 -3.00 2.33 -21.55
C THR A 23 -4.41 2.88 -21.74
N LEU A 24 -4.88 3.71 -20.79
CA LEU A 24 -6.18 4.38 -20.87
C LEU A 24 -6.00 5.88 -21.05
N HIS A 25 -6.74 6.46 -21.98
CA HIS A 25 -6.64 7.87 -22.34
C HIS A 25 -7.79 8.69 -21.74
N THR A 26 -8.95 8.10 -21.45
CA THR A 26 -10.13 8.83 -20.96
C THR A 26 -10.38 8.64 -19.46
N HIS A 27 -10.86 9.69 -18.79
CA HIS A 27 -11.38 9.58 -17.42
C HIS A 27 -12.59 8.63 -17.34
N HIS A 28 -13.35 8.48 -18.42
CA HIS A 28 -14.49 7.56 -18.50
C HIS A 28 -14.03 6.10 -18.35
N ALA A 29 -13.07 5.67 -19.15
CA ALA A 29 -12.52 4.31 -19.05
C ALA A 29 -11.80 4.09 -17.72
N SER A 30 -11.04 5.08 -17.22
CA SER A 30 -10.37 4.99 -15.92
C SER A 30 -11.37 4.78 -14.76
N ARG A 31 -12.53 5.43 -14.79
CA ARG A 31 -13.59 5.18 -13.79
C ARG A 31 -14.20 3.78 -13.91
N ILE A 32 -14.34 3.22 -15.10
CA ILE A 32 -14.81 1.84 -15.30
C ILE A 32 -13.78 0.82 -14.81
N TRP A 33 -12.48 1.11 -14.98
CA TRP A 33 -11.41 0.29 -14.44
C TRP A 33 -11.47 0.18 -12.91
N HIS A 34 -11.55 1.31 -12.22
CA HIS A 34 -11.51 1.37 -10.75
C HIS A 34 -12.85 1.00 -10.12
N GLY A 35 -13.97 1.38 -10.75
CA GLY A 35 -15.28 1.33 -10.12
C GLY A 35 -15.46 2.45 -9.09
N ARG A 36 -16.37 2.25 -8.13
CA ARG A 36 -16.67 3.17 -7.04
C ARG A 36 -16.78 2.40 -5.74
N ALA A 37 -16.02 2.80 -4.72
CA ALA A 37 -16.17 2.25 -3.38
C ALA A 37 -17.57 2.55 -2.81
N PRO A 38 -18.12 1.68 -1.94
CA PRO A 38 -19.33 2.01 -1.20
C PRO A 38 -19.10 3.25 -0.33
N ALA A 39 -20.12 4.10 -0.23
CA ALA A 39 -20.16 5.27 0.65
C ALA A 39 -21.52 5.31 1.34
N GLU A 40 -21.69 6.12 2.39
CA GLU A 40 -22.97 6.26 3.08
C GLU A 40 -24.11 6.54 2.08
N GLY A 41 -25.14 5.70 2.13
CA GLY A 41 -26.30 5.78 1.22
C GLY A 41 -26.04 5.42 -0.25
N ARG A 42 -24.84 4.96 -0.63
CA ARG A 42 -24.51 4.59 -2.01
C ARG A 42 -23.83 3.24 -2.11
N THR A 43 -24.47 2.31 -2.82
CA THR A 43 -23.89 1.00 -3.13
C THR A 43 -22.62 1.15 -3.97
N GLY A 44 -21.61 0.32 -3.67
CA GLY A 44 -20.37 0.26 -4.44
C GLY A 44 -20.63 -0.24 -5.86
N ILE A 45 -19.86 0.27 -6.83
CA ILE A 45 -19.90 -0.17 -8.22
C ILE A 45 -18.60 -0.92 -8.49
N ILE A 46 -18.68 -2.18 -8.90
CA ILE A 46 -17.51 -2.95 -9.28
C ILE A 46 -16.85 -2.37 -10.54
N GLY A 47 -15.53 -2.21 -10.48
CA GLY A 47 -14.70 -1.92 -11.66
C GLY A 47 -14.18 -3.19 -12.32
N LEU A 48 -13.53 -3.03 -13.48
CA LEU A 48 -12.93 -4.16 -14.22
C LEU A 48 -11.95 -4.97 -13.36
N ASN A 49 -11.20 -4.32 -12.46
CA ASN A 49 -10.28 -5.02 -11.55
C ASN A 49 -11.03 -6.02 -10.64
N GLY A 50 -12.20 -5.63 -10.12
CA GLY A 50 -13.04 -6.54 -9.35
C GLY A 50 -13.59 -7.68 -10.22
N TYR A 51 -14.02 -7.38 -11.45
CA TYR A 51 -14.50 -8.39 -12.39
C TYR A 51 -13.42 -9.45 -12.68
N ILE A 52 -12.17 -9.04 -12.92
CA ILE A 52 -11.04 -9.95 -13.13
C ILE A 52 -10.83 -10.88 -11.92
N SER A 53 -10.95 -10.36 -10.69
CA SER A 53 -10.87 -11.17 -9.47
C SER A 53 -11.93 -12.26 -9.43
N VAL A 54 -13.17 -11.94 -9.83
CA VAL A 54 -14.26 -12.92 -9.92
C VAL A 54 -13.99 -13.96 -11.01
N MET A 55 -13.52 -13.55 -12.19
CA MET A 55 -13.17 -14.47 -13.27
C MET A 55 -12.08 -15.47 -12.86
N ASN A 56 -11.07 -15.01 -12.11
CA ASN A 56 -10.03 -15.89 -11.59
C ASN A 56 -10.56 -16.91 -10.56
N LYS A 57 -11.59 -16.55 -9.78
CA LYS A 57 -12.28 -17.50 -8.88
C LYS A 57 -13.10 -18.51 -9.67
N MET A 58 -13.87 -18.04 -10.65
CA MET A 58 -14.71 -18.88 -11.50
C MET A 58 -13.89 -19.89 -12.31
N LYS A 59 -12.77 -19.45 -12.90
CA LYS A 59 -11.81 -20.34 -13.58
C LYS A 59 -11.31 -21.44 -12.65
N ARG A 60 -10.88 -21.09 -11.42
CA ARG A 60 -10.41 -22.08 -10.44
C ARG A 60 -11.50 -23.07 -10.04
N GLY A 61 -12.74 -22.60 -9.87
CA GLY A 61 -13.85 -23.51 -9.57
C GLY A 61 -14.09 -24.51 -10.71
N ALA A 62 -14.08 -24.04 -11.97
CA ALA A 62 -14.20 -24.90 -13.14
C ALA A 62 -13.03 -25.89 -13.29
N GLU A 63 -11.82 -25.48 -12.91
CA GLU A 63 -10.63 -26.34 -12.86
C GLU A 63 -10.78 -27.44 -11.79
N GLN A 64 -11.45 -27.15 -10.69
CA GLN A 64 -11.75 -28.07 -9.58
C GLN A 64 -13.01 -28.92 -9.80
N ASP A 65 -13.47 -29.03 -11.05
CA ASP A 65 -14.65 -29.79 -11.45
C ASP A 65 -16.00 -29.30 -10.88
N ASP A 66 -16.13 -28.01 -10.53
CA ASP A 66 -17.41 -27.46 -10.08
C ASP A 66 -18.36 -27.16 -11.26
N PRO A 67 -19.49 -27.88 -11.41
CA PRO A 67 -20.40 -27.70 -12.53
C PRO A 67 -21.13 -26.34 -12.51
N TYR A 68 -21.34 -25.72 -11.34
CA TYR A 68 -21.89 -24.37 -11.28
C TYR A 68 -20.89 -23.34 -11.80
N SER A 69 -19.60 -23.55 -11.53
CA SER A 69 -18.56 -22.68 -12.06
C SER A 69 -18.49 -22.74 -13.58
N ASP A 70 -18.60 -23.93 -14.19
CA ASP A 70 -18.72 -24.08 -15.64
C ASP A 70 -19.99 -23.41 -16.19
N PHE A 71 -21.13 -23.57 -15.52
CA PHE A 71 -22.37 -22.92 -15.93
C PHE A 71 -22.26 -21.38 -15.92
N TRP A 72 -21.63 -20.82 -14.89
CA TRP A 72 -21.39 -19.39 -14.81
C TRP A 72 -20.41 -18.90 -15.88
N MET A 73 -19.39 -19.68 -16.25
CA MET A 73 -18.50 -19.32 -17.37
C MET A 73 -19.27 -19.19 -18.68
N LEU A 74 -20.23 -20.09 -18.96
CA LEU A 74 -21.11 -20.00 -20.13
C LEU A 74 -21.94 -18.72 -20.12
N ARG A 75 -22.59 -18.40 -18.98
CA ARG A 75 -23.40 -17.18 -18.85
C ARG A 75 -22.57 -15.90 -19.06
N ILE A 76 -21.32 -15.89 -18.59
CA ILE A 76 -20.42 -14.77 -18.78
C ILE A 76 -19.94 -14.68 -20.23
N GLU A 77 -19.65 -15.80 -20.88
CA GLU A 77 -19.30 -15.85 -22.31
C GLU A 77 -20.43 -15.26 -23.18
N ASP A 78 -21.69 -15.62 -22.89
CA ASP A 78 -22.85 -15.04 -23.57
C ASP A 78 -22.97 -13.53 -23.31
N LYS A 79 -22.80 -13.10 -22.05
CA LYS A 79 -22.88 -11.68 -21.69
C LYS A 79 -21.75 -10.85 -22.29
N LEU A 80 -20.54 -11.40 -22.39
CA LEU A 80 -19.41 -10.79 -23.10
C LEU A 80 -19.75 -10.59 -24.58
N THR A 81 -20.34 -11.59 -25.22
CA THR A 81 -20.76 -11.53 -26.62
C THR A 81 -21.81 -10.44 -26.84
N GLN A 82 -22.82 -10.36 -25.96
CA GLN A 82 -23.82 -9.28 -25.99
C GLN A 82 -23.19 -7.90 -25.78
N THR A 83 -22.30 -7.76 -24.80
CA THR A 83 -21.62 -6.49 -24.48
C THR A 83 -20.76 -6.02 -25.66
N LYS A 84 -20.06 -6.96 -26.31
CA LYS A 84 -19.28 -6.68 -27.53
C LYS A 84 -20.18 -6.16 -28.65
N ALA A 85 -21.30 -6.83 -28.92
CA ALA A 85 -22.24 -6.39 -29.95
C ALA A 85 -22.80 -4.98 -29.67
N SER A 86 -23.13 -4.66 -28.41
CA SER A 86 -23.57 -3.32 -28.02
C SER A 86 -22.51 -2.24 -28.26
N LEU A 87 -21.25 -2.50 -27.90
CA LEU A 87 -20.16 -1.56 -28.15
C LEU A 87 -19.84 -1.40 -29.65
N GLN A 88 -19.96 -2.48 -30.43
CA GLN A 88 -19.81 -2.43 -31.89
C GLN A 88 -20.89 -1.58 -32.55
N ALA A 89 -22.16 -1.75 -32.18
CA ALA A 89 -23.25 -0.92 -32.69
C ALA A 89 -23.06 0.57 -32.35
N LEU A 90 -22.60 0.90 -31.13
CA LEU A 90 -22.26 2.28 -30.76
C LEU A 90 -21.08 2.82 -31.58
N ARG A 91 -20.06 1.99 -31.84
CA ARG A 91 -18.92 2.36 -32.67
C ARG A 91 -19.33 2.70 -34.11
N GLU A 92 -20.27 1.96 -34.67
CA GLU A 92 -20.83 2.23 -36.00
C GLU A 92 -21.59 3.57 -36.01
N GLN A 93 -22.40 3.86 -34.98
CA GLN A 93 -23.09 5.15 -34.84
C GLN A 93 -22.10 6.33 -34.75
N VAL A 94 -21.02 6.17 -33.98
CA VAL A 94 -19.97 7.19 -33.87
C VAL A 94 -19.21 7.37 -35.18
N ALA A 95 -18.92 6.28 -35.90
CA ALA A 95 -18.27 6.35 -37.19
C ALA A 95 -19.14 7.09 -38.22
N GLN A 96 -20.46 6.86 -38.21
CA GLN A 96 -21.40 7.57 -39.06
C GLN A 96 -21.41 9.08 -38.77
N ALA A 97 -21.44 9.49 -37.50
CA ALA A 97 -21.40 10.91 -37.12
C ALA A 97 -20.06 11.58 -37.52
N LEU A 98 -18.95 10.85 -37.45
CA LEU A 98 -17.64 11.34 -37.90
C LEU A 98 -17.51 11.44 -39.43
N ALA A 99 -18.36 10.77 -40.19
CA ALA A 99 -18.35 10.83 -41.65
C ALA A 99 -18.89 12.15 -42.21
N ASP A 100 -19.65 12.91 -41.41
CA ASP A 100 -20.21 14.21 -41.79
C ASP A 100 -19.18 15.36 -41.80
N VAL A 101 -17.91 15.05 -41.48
CA VAL A 101 -16.81 16.00 -41.54
C VAL A 101 -16.57 16.45 -43.00
N PRO A 102 -16.54 17.76 -43.28
CA PRO A 102 -16.20 18.27 -44.61
C PRO A 102 -14.85 17.71 -45.11
N PRO A 103 -14.73 17.27 -46.37
CA PRO A 103 -13.48 16.70 -46.90
C PRO A 103 -12.25 17.63 -46.81
N ALA A 104 -12.48 18.94 -46.64
CA ALA A 104 -11.43 19.93 -46.43
C ALA A 104 -10.79 19.87 -45.03
N LEU A 105 -11.39 19.14 -44.08
CA LEU A 105 -10.92 19.01 -42.70
C LEU A 105 -10.41 17.58 -42.46
N SER A 106 -9.21 17.47 -41.86
CA SER A 106 -8.65 16.21 -41.38
C SER A 106 -8.68 16.19 -39.86
N LEU A 107 -9.49 15.30 -39.27
CA LEU A 107 -9.54 15.10 -37.84
C LEU A 107 -8.48 14.07 -37.43
N GLY A 108 -7.44 14.53 -36.71
CA GLY A 108 -6.43 13.65 -36.12
C GLY A 108 -6.95 12.83 -34.93
N GLU A 109 -6.09 11.99 -34.36
CA GLU A 109 -6.45 11.20 -33.16
C GLU A 109 -6.49 12.08 -31.90
N ASN A 110 -7.60 12.04 -31.15
CA ASN A 110 -7.73 12.75 -29.88
C ASN A 110 -7.02 12.00 -28.74
N MET A 111 -5.71 12.18 -28.64
CA MET A 111 -4.86 11.53 -27.63
C MET A 111 -4.70 12.37 -26.37
N ASN A 112 -4.86 11.73 -25.21
CA ASN A 112 -4.48 12.35 -23.93
C ASN A 112 -2.96 12.52 -23.85
N VAL A 113 -2.51 13.72 -23.47
CA VAL A 113 -1.10 14.10 -23.31
C VAL A 113 -0.40 13.34 -22.16
N GLN A 114 -1.18 12.82 -21.19
CA GLN A 114 -0.69 11.98 -20.09
C GLN A 114 -1.64 10.79 -19.84
N PRO A 115 -1.56 9.72 -20.65
CA PRO A 115 -2.41 8.56 -20.46
C PRO A 115 -1.96 7.72 -19.25
N VAL A 116 -2.91 7.03 -18.62
CA VAL A 116 -2.64 6.17 -17.46
C VAL A 116 -2.23 4.79 -17.95
N LYS A 117 -1.05 4.32 -17.52
CA LYS A 117 -0.57 2.95 -17.76
C LYS A 117 -0.87 2.06 -16.55
N LEU A 118 -1.63 0.99 -16.77
CA LEU A 118 -2.11 0.09 -15.74
C LEU A 118 -1.51 -1.31 -15.97
N PRO A 119 -0.83 -1.92 -14.97
CA PRO A 119 -0.34 -3.28 -15.11
C PRO A 119 -1.51 -4.28 -15.13
N LEU A 120 -1.43 -5.28 -16.01
CA LEU A 120 -2.45 -6.32 -16.16
C LEU A 120 -1.99 -7.64 -15.54
N PHE A 121 -2.78 -8.14 -14.58
CA PHE A 121 -2.59 -9.46 -13.96
C PHE A 121 -3.87 -10.28 -14.12
N VAL A 122 -4.06 -10.84 -15.31
CA VAL A 122 -5.27 -11.58 -15.67
C VAL A 122 -4.91 -13.04 -15.94
N ASN A 123 -5.55 -13.97 -15.22
CA ASN A 123 -5.25 -15.41 -15.33
C ASN A 123 -6.36 -16.20 -16.04
N ALA A 124 -7.50 -15.57 -16.29
CA ALA A 124 -8.66 -16.14 -16.97
C ALA A 124 -8.93 -15.41 -18.29
N GLN A 125 -9.10 -16.16 -19.38
CA GLN A 125 -9.31 -15.63 -20.72
C GLN A 125 -10.58 -14.77 -20.82
N LEU A 126 -11.67 -15.15 -20.14
CA LEU A 126 -12.89 -14.33 -20.02
C LEU A 126 -12.63 -12.98 -19.32
N GLY A 127 -11.60 -12.90 -18.46
CA GLY A 127 -11.11 -11.65 -17.89
C GLY A 127 -10.44 -10.76 -18.94
N PHE A 128 -9.61 -11.34 -19.82
CA PHE A 128 -8.94 -10.61 -20.90
C PHE A 128 -9.92 -10.07 -21.94
N MET A 129 -10.98 -10.81 -22.26
CA MET A 129 -12.01 -10.31 -23.16
C MET A 129 -12.64 -9.01 -22.66
N ALA A 130 -12.89 -8.88 -21.35
CA ALA A 130 -13.39 -7.63 -20.77
C ALA A 130 -12.35 -6.50 -20.78
N VAL A 131 -11.05 -6.81 -20.74
CA VAL A 131 -9.97 -5.82 -20.94
C VAL A 131 -10.04 -5.26 -22.36
N TYR A 132 -10.23 -6.11 -23.38
CA TYR A 132 -10.40 -5.65 -24.77
C TYR A 132 -11.63 -4.76 -24.92
N LEU A 133 -12.76 -5.12 -24.32
CA LEU A 133 -13.97 -4.30 -24.37
C LEU A 133 -13.79 -2.93 -23.68
N LEU A 134 -13.01 -2.86 -22.60
CA LEU A 134 -12.68 -1.58 -21.96
C LEU A 134 -11.77 -0.72 -22.86
N ALA A 135 -10.81 -1.33 -23.55
CA ALA A 135 -9.95 -0.63 -24.51
C ALA A 135 -10.77 -0.09 -25.70
N ASP A 136 -11.70 -0.89 -26.22
CA ASP A 136 -12.64 -0.47 -27.27
C ASP A 136 -13.53 0.70 -26.81
N TYR A 137 -14.01 0.66 -25.56
CA TYR A 137 -14.76 1.78 -24.98
C TYR A 137 -13.91 3.03 -24.78
N ASP A 138 -12.64 2.90 -24.39
CA ASP A 138 -11.73 4.04 -24.28
C ASP A 138 -11.51 4.72 -25.65
N ASP A 139 -11.35 3.92 -26.71
CA ASP A 139 -11.28 4.43 -28.09
C ASP A 139 -12.57 5.13 -28.53
N LEU A 140 -13.71 4.51 -28.26
CA LEU A 140 -15.03 5.08 -28.53
C LEU A 140 -15.22 6.43 -27.83
N ALA A 141 -14.84 6.51 -26.54
CA ALA A 141 -14.96 7.72 -25.74
C ALA A 141 -14.12 8.87 -26.31
N ARG A 142 -12.91 8.61 -26.80
CA ARG A 142 -12.07 9.63 -27.47
C ARG A 142 -12.74 10.18 -28.73
N LYS A 143 -13.27 9.28 -29.57
CA LYS A 143 -13.98 9.64 -30.81
C LYS A 143 -15.24 10.45 -30.55
N LEU A 144 -15.99 10.08 -29.51
CA LEU A 144 -17.15 10.82 -29.02
C LEU A 144 -16.81 12.24 -28.57
N ILE A 145 -15.78 12.38 -27.74
CA ILE A 145 -15.33 13.70 -27.25
C ILE A 145 -14.84 14.56 -28.43
N LEU A 146 -14.14 13.96 -29.40
CA LEU A 146 -13.71 14.64 -30.62
C LEU A 146 -14.92 15.12 -31.44
N ALA A 147 -15.87 14.24 -31.73
CA ALA A 147 -17.08 14.56 -32.50
C ALA A 147 -17.87 15.71 -31.86
N HIS A 148 -17.97 15.74 -30.53
CA HIS A 148 -18.61 16.83 -29.81
C HIS A 148 -17.82 18.14 -29.90
N HIS A 149 -16.50 18.09 -29.70
CA HIS A 149 -15.63 19.26 -29.82
C HIS A 149 -15.65 19.86 -31.24
N THR A 150 -15.85 19.04 -32.27
CA THR A 150 -15.96 19.48 -33.66
C THR A 150 -17.40 19.77 -34.11
N ALA A 151 -18.34 19.90 -33.17
CA ALA A 151 -19.74 20.24 -33.40
C ALA A 151 -20.51 19.27 -34.33
N LEU A 152 -20.07 18.00 -34.44
CA LEU A 152 -20.79 16.95 -35.18
C LEU A 152 -21.93 16.35 -34.36
N ILE A 153 -21.83 16.41 -33.04
CA ILE A 153 -22.86 15.95 -32.11
C ILE A 153 -23.09 16.96 -30.98
N ASP A 154 -24.32 17.00 -30.48
CA ASP A 154 -24.68 17.80 -29.32
C ASP A 154 -24.25 17.14 -28.00
N ARG A 155 -24.37 17.91 -26.90
CA ARG A 155 -23.99 17.45 -25.57
C ARG A 155 -24.86 16.29 -25.08
N SER A 156 -26.15 16.31 -25.37
CA SER A 156 -27.09 15.25 -25.02
C SER A 156 -26.71 13.92 -25.66
N THR A 157 -26.33 13.92 -26.94
CA THR A 157 -25.90 12.72 -27.66
C THR A 157 -24.59 12.20 -27.11
N LEU A 158 -23.62 13.08 -26.82
CA LEU A 158 -22.36 12.71 -26.16
C LEU A 158 -22.62 11.99 -24.83
N GLU A 159 -23.41 12.60 -23.94
CA GLU A 159 -23.68 12.04 -22.62
C GLU A 159 -24.43 10.70 -22.71
N ARG A 160 -25.42 10.60 -23.60
CA ARG A 160 -26.17 9.37 -23.85
C ARG A 160 -25.27 8.23 -24.32
N TRP A 161 -24.51 8.42 -25.40
CA TRP A 161 -23.67 7.35 -25.97
C TRP A 161 -22.51 6.95 -25.05
N LEU A 162 -21.93 7.90 -24.30
CA LEU A 162 -20.95 7.57 -23.25
C LEU A 162 -21.57 6.71 -22.14
N ASN A 163 -22.80 7.02 -21.74
CA ASN A 163 -23.53 6.27 -20.73
C ASN A 163 -23.95 4.88 -21.23
N ASP A 164 -24.39 4.74 -22.48
CA ASP A 164 -24.78 3.46 -23.07
C ASP A 164 -23.59 2.48 -23.11
N GLY A 165 -22.42 2.94 -23.56
CA GLY A 165 -21.21 2.12 -23.57
C GLY A 165 -20.75 1.76 -22.16
N ALA A 166 -20.81 2.71 -21.21
CA ALA A 166 -20.45 2.43 -19.82
C ALA A 166 -21.44 1.49 -19.13
N HIS A 167 -22.74 1.58 -19.46
CA HIS A 167 -23.79 0.72 -18.95
C HIS A 167 -23.60 -0.71 -19.45
N ALA A 168 -23.25 -0.92 -20.72
CA ALA A 168 -22.97 -2.24 -21.28
C ALA A 168 -21.86 -2.96 -20.47
N LEU A 169 -20.74 -2.28 -20.22
CA LEU A 169 -19.63 -2.81 -19.41
C LEU A 169 -20.02 -3.05 -17.94
N ARG A 170 -20.71 -2.10 -17.31
CA ARG A 170 -21.14 -2.27 -15.90
C ARG A 170 -22.16 -3.39 -15.73
N SER A 171 -23.06 -3.59 -16.70
CA SER A 171 -24.02 -4.69 -16.71
C SER A 171 -23.32 -6.06 -16.74
N LEU A 172 -22.25 -6.18 -17.55
CA LEU A 172 -21.39 -7.37 -17.54
C LEU A 172 -20.74 -7.60 -16.17
N PHE A 173 -20.16 -6.55 -15.57
CA PHE A 173 -19.46 -6.69 -14.29
C PHE A 173 -20.43 -7.04 -13.15
N SER A 174 -21.61 -6.44 -13.15
CA SER A 174 -22.66 -6.71 -12.18
C SER A 174 -23.18 -8.14 -12.26
N LEU A 175 -23.27 -8.73 -13.46
CA LEU A 175 -23.65 -10.13 -13.61
C LEU A 175 -22.62 -11.05 -12.96
N ALA A 176 -21.33 -10.80 -13.21
CA ALA A 176 -20.25 -11.59 -12.61
C ALA A 176 -20.27 -11.58 -11.08
N GLN A 177 -20.61 -10.45 -10.45
CA GLN A 177 -20.65 -10.35 -8.98
C GLN A 177 -21.63 -11.31 -8.31
N GLN A 178 -22.61 -11.83 -9.04
CA GLN A 178 -23.58 -12.80 -8.51
C GLN A 178 -22.98 -14.21 -8.36
N TYR A 179 -21.85 -14.48 -9.01
CA TYR A 179 -21.17 -15.78 -8.91
C TYR A 179 -20.78 -16.13 -7.47
N ARG A 180 -21.02 -17.38 -7.10
CA ARG A 180 -20.61 -18.00 -5.84
C ARG A 180 -20.09 -19.39 -6.16
N TYR A 181 -18.94 -19.73 -5.60
CA TYR A 181 -18.35 -21.06 -5.72
C TYR A 181 -19.18 -22.08 -4.94
N SER A 182 -19.49 -23.23 -5.54
CA SER A 182 -20.35 -24.23 -4.90
C SER A 182 -19.56 -25.19 -4.02
N GLY A 183 -18.34 -25.55 -4.43
CA GLY A 183 -17.53 -26.58 -3.78
C GLY A 183 -17.93 -28.02 -4.10
N ALA A 184 -19.01 -28.24 -4.87
CA ALA A 184 -19.45 -29.56 -5.30
C ALA A 184 -18.76 -29.96 -6.60
N THR A 185 -18.40 -31.24 -6.75
CA THR A 185 -17.85 -31.81 -7.99
C THR A 185 -18.90 -32.61 -8.75
N ARG A 186 -18.66 -32.96 -10.01
CA ARG A 186 -19.61 -33.81 -10.77
C ARG A 186 -19.77 -35.20 -10.15
N ASP A 187 -18.73 -35.73 -9.51
CA ASP A 187 -18.79 -37.00 -8.76
C ASP A 187 -19.75 -36.94 -7.57
N ASP A 188 -19.87 -35.78 -6.91
CA ASP A 188 -20.85 -35.57 -5.84
C ASP A 188 -22.28 -35.73 -6.37
N PHE A 189 -22.55 -35.19 -7.56
CA PHE A 189 -23.85 -35.30 -8.23
C PHE A 189 -24.13 -36.72 -8.71
N ALA A 190 -23.13 -37.40 -9.29
CA ALA A 190 -23.23 -38.79 -9.69
C ALA A 190 -23.54 -39.71 -8.48
N SER A 191 -22.91 -39.43 -7.34
CA SER A 191 -23.07 -40.17 -6.09
C SER A 191 -24.28 -39.74 -5.26
N LYS A 192 -25.00 -38.69 -5.66
CA LYS A 192 -26.17 -38.11 -4.97
C LYS A 192 -25.91 -37.83 -3.48
N ASN A 193 -24.72 -37.34 -3.15
CA ASN A 193 -24.29 -37.20 -1.77
C ASN A 193 -24.86 -35.93 -1.08
N ALA A 194 -24.48 -35.71 0.18
CA ALA A 194 -24.94 -34.54 0.95
C ALA A 194 -24.46 -33.20 0.34
N VAL A 195 -23.26 -33.17 -0.26
CA VAL A 195 -22.69 -31.97 -0.90
C VAL A 195 -23.52 -31.56 -2.10
N ALA A 196 -23.84 -32.50 -3.00
CA ALA A 196 -24.69 -32.25 -4.16
C ALA A 196 -26.10 -31.75 -3.78
N ARG A 197 -26.72 -32.35 -2.75
CA ARG A 197 -28.04 -31.91 -2.26
C ARG A 197 -28.01 -30.48 -1.71
N ALA A 198 -27.01 -30.15 -0.90
CA ALA A 198 -26.85 -28.80 -0.37
C ALA A 198 -26.57 -27.77 -1.47
N ALA A 199 -25.83 -28.15 -2.51
CA ALA A 199 -25.57 -27.29 -3.65
C ALA A 199 -26.86 -27.03 -4.48
N LEU A 200 -27.68 -28.05 -4.72
CA LEU A 200 -28.98 -27.91 -5.39
C LEU A 200 -29.93 -26.98 -4.63
N GLU A 201 -30.04 -27.14 -3.31
CA GLU A 201 -30.88 -26.28 -2.47
C GLU A 201 -30.45 -24.80 -2.55
N LYS A 202 -29.15 -24.56 -2.60
CA LYS A 202 -28.58 -23.20 -2.57
C LYS A 202 -28.52 -22.51 -3.94
N PHE A 203 -28.25 -23.26 -5.00
CA PHE A 203 -27.93 -22.71 -6.31
C PHE A 203 -28.91 -23.11 -7.42
N GLY A 204 -29.83 -24.03 -7.13
CA GLY A 204 -30.83 -24.52 -8.08
C GLY A 204 -30.30 -25.62 -9.00
N GLU A 205 -31.18 -26.12 -9.86
CA GLU A 205 -30.86 -27.18 -10.82
C GLU A 205 -29.99 -26.68 -11.98
N LEU A 206 -29.11 -27.56 -12.47
CA LEU A 206 -28.24 -27.31 -13.61
C LEU A 206 -28.70 -28.11 -14.83
N PRO A 207 -28.51 -27.57 -16.05
CA PRO A 207 -28.67 -28.35 -17.28
C PRO A 207 -27.84 -29.63 -17.27
N GLN A 208 -28.42 -30.73 -17.77
CA GLN A 208 -27.80 -32.05 -17.72
C GLN A 208 -26.46 -32.11 -18.48
N ASP A 209 -26.38 -31.44 -19.63
CA ASP A 209 -25.15 -31.31 -20.42
C ASP A 209 -23.99 -30.62 -19.66
N VAL A 210 -24.32 -29.70 -18.73
CA VAL A 210 -23.33 -29.07 -17.86
C VAL A 210 -22.94 -29.99 -16.70
N LEU A 211 -23.89 -30.70 -16.10
CA LEU A 211 -23.63 -31.70 -15.05
C LEU A 211 -22.76 -32.86 -15.56
N GLU A 212 -22.99 -33.29 -16.80
CA GLU A 212 -22.18 -34.32 -17.47
C GLU A 212 -20.83 -33.78 -17.98
N GLY A 213 -20.65 -32.46 -17.99
CA GLY A 213 -19.42 -31.81 -18.48
C GLY A 213 -19.26 -31.84 -19.99
N THR A 214 -20.29 -32.24 -20.74
CA THR A 214 -20.31 -32.23 -22.21
C THR A 214 -20.43 -30.82 -22.77
N ARG A 215 -21.09 -29.91 -22.04
CA ARG A 215 -21.16 -28.48 -22.35
C ARG A 215 -20.38 -27.66 -21.33
N ARG A 216 -19.29 -27.04 -21.79
CA ARG A 216 -18.44 -26.13 -21.01
C ARG A 216 -18.07 -24.92 -21.87
N SER A 217 -17.68 -23.82 -21.23
CA SER A 217 -17.15 -22.66 -21.97
C SER A 217 -15.93 -23.09 -22.80
N ARG A 218 -15.75 -22.49 -23.98
CA ARG A 218 -14.56 -22.73 -24.82
C ARG A 218 -13.25 -22.32 -24.12
N PHE A 219 -13.38 -21.51 -23.07
CA PHE A 219 -12.28 -21.02 -22.26
C PHE A 219 -12.20 -21.69 -20.89
N ALA A 220 -13.03 -22.71 -20.63
CA ALA A 220 -12.95 -23.48 -19.41
C ALA A 220 -11.61 -24.23 -19.35
N PRO A 221 -10.89 -24.19 -18.22
CA PRO A 221 -9.67 -24.97 -18.07
C PRO A 221 -9.99 -26.47 -18.16
N PRO A 222 -9.00 -27.31 -18.52
CA PRO A 222 -9.11 -28.74 -18.32
C PRO A 222 -9.53 -29.01 -16.87
N ILE A 223 -10.50 -29.91 -16.67
CA ILE A 223 -10.84 -30.36 -15.33
C ILE A 223 -9.59 -31.03 -14.78
N ALA A 224 -9.13 -30.59 -13.62
CA ALA A 224 -8.11 -31.27 -12.86
C ALA A 224 -8.70 -32.60 -12.40
N ARG A 225 -8.68 -33.61 -13.29
CA ARG A 225 -8.81 -34.99 -12.85
C ARG A 225 -7.73 -35.15 -11.80
N ARG A 226 -8.12 -35.47 -10.57
CA ARG A 226 -7.21 -36.14 -9.64
C ARG A 226 -6.52 -37.21 -10.49
N HIS A 227 -5.20 -37.12 -10.65
CA HIS A 227 -4.43 -38.08 -11.41
C HIS A 227 -4.58 -39.44 -10.70
N GLU A 228 -5.61 -40.21 -11.05
CA GLU A 228 -5.72 -41.64 -10.79
C GLU A 228 -4.96 -42.45 -11.87
N GLY A 229 -4.03 -41.83 -12.59
CA GLY A 229 -3.31 -42.46 -13.68
C GLY A 229 -1.94 -41.83 -13.91
N MET A 230 -1.04 -41.95 -12.93
CA MET A 230 0.40 -42.17 -13.15
C MET A 230 1.09 -42.65 -11.86
N THR A 231 0.51 -43.61 -11.15
CA THR A 231 1.20 -44.37 -10.11
C THR A 231 0.73 -45.83 -10.12
N ALA A 232 0.81 -46.46 -11.30
CA ALA A 232 0.93 -47.92 -11.38
C ALA A 232 2.40 -48.32 -11.17
N SER A 233 2.97 -47.91 -10.05
CA SER A 233 4.07 -48.60 -9.38
C SER A 233 4.09 -48.16 -7.93
N SER A 234 3.50 -49.00 -7.08
CA SER A 234 3.68 -49.12 -5.63
C SER A 234 3.42 -47.89 -4.75
N SER A 235 2.28 -47.85 -4.07
CA SER A 235 2.23 -48.24 -2.64
C SER A 235 0.85 -47.98 -2.02
N THR A 236 0.39 -49.01 -1.31
CA THR A 236 -0.65 -49.09 -0.26
C THR A 236 -1.22 -47.79 0.31
N GLY A 237 -2.56 -47.69 0.35
CA GLY A 237 -3.30 -46.58 0.93
C GLY A 237 -3.09 -46.36 2.43
N GLN A 238 -2.49 -45.22 2.77
CA GLN A 238 -2.64 -44.55 4.05
C GLN A 238 -2.90 -43.06 3.82
N PRO A 239 -3.71 -42.39 4.68
CA PRO A 239 -3.91 -40.95 4.60
C PRO A 239 -2.60 -40.18 4.83
N ALA A 240 -2.41 -39.07 4.10
CA ALA A 240 -1.25 -38.18 4.25
C ALA A 240 -1.07 -37.77 5.72
N ARG A 241 0.16 -37.89 6.24
CA ARG A 241 0.48 -37.62 7.65
C ARG A 241 0.80 -36.16 7.89
N PHE A 242 1.17 -35.42 6.84
CA PHE A 242 1.40 -33.99 6.87
C PHE A 242 0.33 -33.25 6.07
N LEU A 243 -0.31 -32.27 6.70
CA LEU A 243 -1.29 -31.39 6.08
C LEU A 243 -0.63 -30.01 5.83
N PRO A 244 -0.42 -29.63 4.55
CA PRO A 244 0.09 -28.31 4.19
C PRO A 244 -0.82 -27.17 4.67
N LEU A 245 -0.28 -25.96 4.78
CA LEU A 245 -1.09 -24.79 5.14
C LEU A 245 -1.99 -24.40 3.97
N GLU A 246 -3.26 -24.16 4.27
CA GLU A 246 -4.26 -23.70 3.31
C GLU A 246 -4.62 -22.24 3.56
N GLN A 247 -5.35 -21.62 2.63
CA GLN A 247 -5.77 -20.22 2.74
C GLN A 247 -6.47 -19.92 4.09
N ALA A 248 -7.26 -20.86 4.61
CA ALA A 248 -7.95 -20.74 5.90
C ALA A 248 -6.97 -20.52 7.07
N ASP A 249 -5.77 -21.08 7.00
CA ASP A 249 -4.75 -20.92 8.04
C ASP A 249 -4.15 -19.51 8.05
N PHE A 250 -4.20 -18.83 6.91
CA PHE A 250 -3.76 -17.45 6.76
C PHE A 250 -4.87 -16.42 7.03
N GLN A 251 -6.14 -16.81 7.12
CA GLN A 251 -7.27 -15.87 7.32
C GLN A 251 -7.11 -15.02 8.59
N ARG A 252 -6.56 -15.58 9.67
CA ARG A 252 -6.28 -14.82 10.91
C ARG A 252 -5.15 -13.80 10.74
N LEU A 253 -4.30 -13.98 9.71
CA LEU A 253 -3.21 -13.09 9.31
C LEU A 253 -3.64 -12.07 8.23
N GLU A 254 -4.78 -12.30 7.55
CA GLU A 254 -5.27 -11.43 6.46
C GLU A 254 -5.65 -10.00 6.92
N HIS A 255 -5.73 -9.76 8.22
CA HIS A 255 -5.95 -8.43 8.80
C HIS A 255 -4.71 -7.53 8.80
N GLY A 256 -3.52 -8.08 8.53
CA GLY A 256 -2.33 -7.25 8.38
C GLY A 256 -2.19 -6.64 6.98
N PRO A 257 -1.23 -5.72 6.78
CA PRO A 257 -1.15 -4.84 5.63
C PRO A 257 -1.02 -5.63 4.32
N TYR A 258 -2.14 -5.71 3.62
CA TYR A 258 -2.19 -6.00 2.20
C TYR A 258 -1.30 -4.99 1.44
N LEU A 259 -0.73 -5.38 0.29
CA LEU A 259 0.08 -4.50 -0.59
C LEU A 259 -0.56 -3.14 -0.95
N LYS A 260 -1.85 -2.96 -0.65
CA LYS A 260 -2.57 -1.68 -0.71
C LYS A 260 -1.91 -0.61 0.16
N GLY A 261 -1.42 -0.93 1.35
CA GLY A 261 -0.75 0.06 2.22
C GLY A 261 0.58 0.55 1.65
N LEU A 262 1.31 -0.32 0.93
CA LEU A 262 2.57 0.02 0.26
C LEU A 262 2.37 0.95 -0.95
N LEU A 263 1.28 0.74 -1.72
CA LEU A 263 0.99 1.48 -2.95
C LEU A 263 0.07 2.68 -2.73
N GLN A 264 0.04 3.23 -1.52
CA GLN A 264 -0.68 4.46 -1.17
C GLN A 264 0.29 5.56 -0.73
N PRO A 265 -0.07 6.84 -0.90
CA PRO A 265 0.75 7.94 -0.41
C PRO A 265 0.89 7.90 1.12
N PHE A 266 2.12 7.83 1.61
CA PHE A 266 2.44 7.98 3.02
C PHE A 266 2.33 9.46 3.42
N LYS A 267 1.53 9.77 4.44
CA LYS A 267 1.27 11.15 4.91
C LYS A 267 2.35 11.69 5.87
N GLY A 268 3.56 11.15 5.80
CA GLY A 268 4.68 11.50 6.68
C GLY A 268 5.13 10.37 7.60
N LYS A 269 6.02 10.70 8.54
CA LYS A 269 6.72 9.77 9.44
C LYS A 269 5.79 8.75 10.10
N GLY A 270 4.73 9.22 10.77
CA GLY A 270 3.84 8.35 11.55
C GLY A 270 3.16 7.24 10.72
N SER A 271 2.82 7.52 9.46
CA SER A 271 2.25 6.51 8.56
C SER A 271 3.25 5.42 8.16
N LEU A 272 4.53 5.77 8.03
CA LEU A 272 5.61 4.82 7.75
C LEU A 272 5.92 3.94 8.97
N GLU A 273 5.95 4.52 10.18
CA GLU A 273 6.16 3.77 11.43
C GLU A 273 5.02 2.80 11.72
N THR A 274 3.78 3.25 11.51
CA THR A 274 2.60 2.38 11.65
C THR A 274 2.70 1.17 10.72
N TRP A 275 3.06 1.40 9.46
CA TRP A 275 3.21 0.32 8.49
C TRP A 275 4.41 -0.59 8.81
N ALA A 276 5.53 -0.04 9.29
CA ALA A 276 6.69 -0.81 9.75
C ALA A 276 6.33 -1.77 10.90
N ASN A 277 5.58 -1.27 11.89
CA ASN A 277 5.11 -2.04 13.03
C ASN A 277 4.17 -3.17 12.58
N GLN A 278 3.25 -2.87 11.64
CA GLN A 278 2.35 -3.87 11.09
C GLN A 278 3.07 -4.98 10.32
N CYS A 279 4.08 -4.65 9.49
CA CYS A 279 4.91 -5.65 8.81
C CYS A 279 5.66 -6.54 9.81
N THR A 280 6.14 -5.96 10.91
CA THR A 280 6.84 -6.68 11.99
C THR A 280 5.89 -7.61 12.73
N ALA A 281 4.70 -7.14 13.12
CA ALA A 281 3.67 -7.96 13.76
C ALA A 281 3.26 -9.14 12.87
N LEU A 282 2.99 -8.91 11.58
CA LEU A 282 2.67 -9.97 10.64
C LEU A 282 3.78 -11.01 10.50
N ARG A 283 5.04 -10.57 10.46
CA ARG A 283 6.19 -11.47 10.40
C ARG A 283 6.18 -12.40 11.62
N ASP A 284 5.96 -11.84 12.80
CA ASP A 284 5.98 -12.58 14.06
C ASP A 284 4.80 -13.55 14.17
N ASP A 285 3.62 -13.14 13.69
CA ASP A 285 2.46 -14.02 13.61
C ASP A 285 2.66 -15.18 12.62
N LEU A 286 3.34 -14.93 11.49
CA LEU A 286 3.67 -15.96 10.50
C LEU A 286 4.72 -16.95 11.05
N ILE A 287 5.67 -16.48 11.85
CA ILE A 287 6.58 -17.35 12.63
C ILE A 287 5.77 -18.21 13.62
N GLY A 288 4.80 -17.61 14.31
CA GLY A 288 3.91 -18.33 15.23
C GLY A 288 3.03 -19.36 14.51
N LEU A 289 2.54 -19.06 13.31
CA LEU A 289 1.79 -20.00 12.47
C LEU A 289 2.66 -21.19 12.07
N ALA A 290 3.88 -20.94 11.60
CA ALA A 290 4.85 -21.97 11.27
C ALA A 290 5.12 -22.90 12.47
N GLN A 291 5.24 -22.33 13.68
CA GLN A 291 5.42 -23.12 14.90
C GLN A 291 4.22 -24.01 15.22
N ARG A 292 3.01 -23.44 15.21
CA ARG A 292 1.78 -24.14 15.62
C ARG A 292 1.32 -25.16 14.60
N ARG A 293 1.45 -24.88 13.30
CA ARG A 293 0.81 -25.70 12.26
C ARG A 293 1.78 -26.52 11.44
N VAL A 294 3.05 -26.13 11.31
CA VAL A 294 4.05 -26.92 10.57
C VAL A 294 4.92 -27.71 11.52
N LEU A 295 5.58 -27.04 12.47
CA LEU A 295 6.50 -27.72 13.40
C LEU A 295 5.81 -28.67 14.37
N GLN A 296 4.55 -28.40 14.74
CA GLN A 296 3.79 -29.34 15.55
C GLN A 296 3.62 -30.70 14.84
N GLN A 297 3.34 -30.69 13.53
CA GLN A 297 3.22 -31.90 12.72
C GLN A 297 4.58 -32.56 12.48
N ALA A 298 5.60 -31.77 12.11
CA ALA A 298 6.96 -32.29 11.88
C ALA A 298 7.63 -32.89 13.13
N ARG A 299 7.11 -32.57 14.33
CA ARG A 299 7.54 -33.14 15.62
C ARG A 299 6.58 -34.20 16.16
N ALA A 300 5.65 -34.68 15.34
CA ALA A 300 4.74 -35.76 15.68
C ALA A 300 5.18 -37.07 15.01
N TYR A 301 4.68 -38.20 15.54
CA TYR A 301 4.81 -39.48 14.87
C TYR A 301 4.14 -39.43 13.48
N PRO A 302 4.72 -40.03 12.42
CA PRO A 302 5.94 -40.85 12.41
C PRO A 302 7.25 -40.06 12.19
N PHE A 303 7.18 -38.75 11.93
CA PHE A 303 8.35 -37.93 11.58
C PHE A 303 9.42 -37.87 12.68
N THR A 304 9.04 -38.03 13.95
CA THR A 304 9.96 -38.11 15.09
C THR A 304 10.92 -39.29 15.05
N LEU A 305 10.66 -40.31 14.21
CA LEU A 305 11.53 -41.47 14.05
C LEU A 305 12.70 -41.22 13.07
N LEU A 306 12.63 -40.13 12.30
CA LEU A 306 13.66 -39.76 11.34
C LEU A 306 14.83 -39.10 12.08
N ASP A 307 16.06 -39.33 11.63
CA ASP A 307 17.26 -38.75 12.24
C ASP A 307 17.45 -37.26 11.91
N VAL A 308 16.77 -36.80 10.85
CA VAL A 308 16.67 -35.41 10.41
C VAL A 308 15.29 -34.85 10.78
N GLN A 309 15.27 -33.63 11.34
CA GLN A 309 14.04 -32.94 11.73
C GLN A 309 14.00 -31.50 11.21
N LEU A 310 12.78 -30.98 11.04
CA LEU A 310 12.56 -29.57 10.78
C LEU A 310 12.55 -28.79 12.10
N ALA A 311 13.28 -27.67 12.16
CA ALA A 311 13.38 -26.85 13.37
C ALA A 311 13.48 -25.35 13.07
N GLN A 312 13.20 -24.53 14.09
CA GLN A 312 13.43 -23.09 14.03
C GLN A 312 14.90 -22.75 14.24
N GLN A 313 15.36 -21.73 13.53
CA GLN A 313 16.65 -21.08 13.69
C GLN A 313 16.44 -19.57 13.76
N THR A 314 16.76 -18.97 14.91
CA THR A 314 16.73 -17.52 15.11
C THR A 314 18.02 -16.90 14.56
N THR A 315 17.90 -15.80 13.83
CA THR A 315 19.04 -15.03 13.32
C THR A 315 19.28 -13.79 14.18
N GLY A 316 20.49 -13.23 14.12
CA GLY A 316 20.83 -11.97 14.79
C GLY A 316 20.04 -10.75 14.29
N ALA A 317 19.35 -10.86 13.15
CA ALA A 317 18.47 -9.83 12.61
C ALA A 317 17.03 -9.88 13.16
N GLY A 318 16.76 -10.77 14.13
CA GLY A 318 15.44 -10.93 14.75
C GLY A 318 14.42 -11.64 13.86
N THR A 319 14.88 -12.43 12.87
CA THR A 319 14.03 -13.34 12.10
C THR A 319 14.21 -14.78 12.56
N THR A 320 13.14 -15.57 12.47
CA THR A 320 13.18 -17.00 12.78
C THR A 320 12.78 -17.79 11.54
N PHE A 321 13.66 -18.67 11.07
CA PHE A 321 13.42 -19.49 9.88
C PHE A 321 13.30 -20.97 10.22
N LEU A 322 12.62 -21.72 9.35
CA LEU A 322 12.58 -23.17 9.39
C LEU A 322 13.79 -23.76 8.64
N ARG A 323 14.48 -24.72 9.26
CA ARG A 323 15.67 -25.40 8.71
C ARG A 323 15.64 -26.90 9.05
N TRP A 324 16.09 -27.72 8.12
CA TRP A 324 16.42 -29.12 8.38
C TRP A 324 17.70 -29.21 9.20
N ARG A 325 17.71 -30.09 10.19
CA ARG A 325 18.86 -30.34 11.06
C ARG A 325 18.82 -31.75 11.63
N ASN A 326 19.98 -32.25 12.04
CA ASN A 326 20.07 -33.46 12.84
C ASN A 326 19.61 -33.21 14.29
N HIS A 327 19.27 -34.29 15.01
CA HIS A 327 18.86 -34.23 16.42
C HIS A 327 19.95 -33.68 17.34
N ASP A 328 21.20 -34.05 17.08
CA ASP A 328 22.41 -33.60 17.76
C ASP A 328 22.83 -32.17 17.39
N ARG A 329 22.16 -31.55 16.40
CA ARG A 329 22.45 -30.22 15.83
C ARG A 329 23.84 -30.09 15.20
N SER A 330 24.50 -31.20 14.86
CA SER A 330 25.85 -31.20 14.26
C SER A 330 25.86 -30.67 12.83
N SER A 331 24.78 -30.90 12.09
CA SER A 331 24.60 -30.48 10.69
C SER A 331 23.23 -29.83 10.47
N MET A 332 23.16 -28.93 9.49
CA MET A 332 21.94 -28.22 9.10
C MET A 332 21.93 -27.95 7.59
N GLY A 333 20.73 -27.93 6.99
CA GLY A 333 20.56 -27.54 5.60
C GLY A 333 19.73 -28.53 4.78
N VAL A 334 19.36 -28.11 3.57
CA VAL A 334 18.50 -28.91 2.67
C VAL A 334 19.14 -30.23 2.24
N ALA A 335 20.48 -30.28 2.18
CA ALA A 335 21.22 -31.50 1.89
C ALA A 335 20.89 -32.68 2.84
N LEU A 336 20.52 -32.38 4.10
CA LEU A 336 20.07 -33.41 5.03
C LEU A 336 18.72 -34.00 4.60
N TRP A 337 17.79 -33.16 4.13
CA TRP A 337 16.50 -33.60 3.59
C TRP A 337 16.64 -34.33 2.27
N GLU A 338 17.53 -33.89 1.37
CA GLU A 338 17.85 -34.62 0.13
C GLU A 338 18.38 -36.01 0.47
N SER A 339 19.38 -36.08 1.36
CA SER A 339 19.93 -37.37 1.82
C SER A 339 18.88 -38.25 2.52
N LEU A 340 17.88 -37.65 3.15
CA LEU A 340 16.79 -38.37 3.80
C LEU A 340 15.88 -39.03 2.77
N LEU A 341 15.58 -38.34 1.65
CA LEU A 341 14.78 -38.91 0.56
C LEU A 341 15.51 -40.01 -0.21
N ASP A 342 16.83 -39.88 -0.37
CA ASP A 342 17.64 -40.85 -1.12
C ASP A 342 17.87 -42.17 -0.36
N ARG A 343 17.60 -42.21 0.96
CA ARG A 343 17.85 -43.40 1.78
C ARG A 343 16.81 -44.49 1.54
N PRO A 344 17.24 -45.74 1.25
CA PRO A 344 16.33 -46.88 1.16
C PRO A 344 15.56 -47.18 2.45
N ALA A 345 16.06 -46.73 3.61
CA ALA A 345 15.42 -46.90 4.90
C ALA A 345 14.26 -45.92 5.14
N THR A 346 14.13 -44.86 4.33
CA THR A 346 13.02 -43.91 4.44
C THR A 346 11.76 -44.54 3.85
N PRO A 347 10.68 -44.71 4.63
CA PRO A 347 9.46 -45.33 4.13
C PRO A 347 8.88 -44.54 2.95
N ALA A 348 8.54 -45.25 1.86
CA ALA A 348 7.97 -44.64 0.66
C ALA A 348 6.69 -43.82 0.95
N SER A 349 5.92 -44.24 1.95
CA SER A 349 4.71 -43.55 2.39
C SER A 349 4.95 -42.16 3.01
N LEU A 350 6.20 -41.81 3.37
CA LEU A 350 6.55 -40.50 3.93
C LEU A 350 7.20 -39.56 2.92
N ILE A 351 7.51 -40.03 1.71
CA ILE A 351 8.21 -39.24 0.69
C ILE A 351 7.37 -38.00 0.31
N ASP A 352 6.08 -38.19 0.03
CA ASP A 352 5.17 -37.09 -0.34
C ASP A 352 4.99 -36.09 0.80
N ASP A 353 4.89 -36.56 2.05
CA ASP A 353 4.78 -35.72 3.23
C ASP A 353 6.06 -34.89 3.47
N LEU A 354 7.24 -35.52 3.34
CA LEU A 354 8.54 -34.84 3.47
C LEU A 354 8.77 -33.82 2.36
N TYR A 355 8.31 -34.11 1.14
CA TYR A 355 8.32 -33.17 0.03
C TYR A 355 7.42 -31.96 0.31
N ALA A 356 6.19 -32.20 0.78
CA ALA A 356 5.26 -31.14 1.13
C ALA A 356 5.78 -30.26 2.29
N MET A 357 6.47 -30.84 3.28
CA MET A 357 7.13 -30.08 4.34
C MET A 357 8.22 -29.15 3.80
N GLU A 358 9.01 -29.59 2.82
CA GLU A 358 10.05 -28.75 2.23
C GLU A 358 9.46 -27.60 1.43
N LEU A 359 8.41 -27.83 0.64
CA LEU A 359 7.69 -26.76 -0.05
C LEU A 359 7.13 -25.73 0.94
N GLN A 360 6.54 -26.19 2.04
CA GLN A 360 6.01 -25.31 3.08
C GLN A 360 7.12 -24.48 3.76
N ARG A 361 8.28 -25.10 4.04
CA ARG A 361 9.47 -24.44 4.60
C ARG A 361 9.97 -23.33 3.67
N ILE A 362 10.10 -23.62 2.37
CA ILE A 362 10.57 -22.66 1.36
C ILE A 362 9.65 -21.44 1.33
N ALA A 363 8.34 -21.66 1.19
CA ALA A 363 7.36 -20.58 1.07
C ALA A 363 7.30 -19.70 2.34
N LEU A 364 7.23 -20.31 3.53
CA LEU A 364 7.17 -19.56 4.79
C LEU A 364 8.44 -18.74 5.03
N ASN A 365 9.62 -19.31 4.78
CA ASN A 365 10.87 -18.58 4.95
C ASN A 365 10.98 -17.39 3.99
N MET A 366 10.51 -17.51 2.75
CA MET A 366 10.41 -16.40 1.82
C MET A 366 9.48 -15.31 2.35
N GLN A 367 8.28 -15.67 2.80
CA GLN A 367 7.28 -14.72 3.34
C GLN A 367 7.83 -13.96 4.57
N ILE A 368 8.46 -14.67 5.52
CA ILE A 368 9.10 -14.07 6.71
C ILE A 368 10.18 -13.08 6.30
N SER A 369 11.02 -13.45 5.31
CA SER A 369 12.11 -12.60 4.81
C SER A 369 11.60 -11.31 4.16
N LEU A 370 10.52 -11.42 3.37
CA LEU A 370 9.90 -10.27 2.70
C LEU A 370 9.30 -9.30 3.73
N LEU A 371 8.48 -9.80 4.67
CA LEU A 371 7.86 -8.96 5.70
C LEU A 371 8.89 -8.26 6.59
N HIS A 372 9.95 -8.97 6.98
CA HIS A 372 11.05 -8.38 7.73
C HIS A 372 11.74 -7.25 6.93
N THR A 373 11.97 -7.47 5.64
CA THR A 373 12.63 -6.47 4.78
C THR A 373 11.77 -5.24 4.58
N LEU A 374 10.47 -5.42 4.32
CA LEU A 374 9.52 -4.32 4.18
C LEU A 374 9.44 -3.48 5.46
N GLY A 375 9.30 -4.12 6.62
CA GLY A 375 9.23 -3.42 7.90
C GLY A 375 10.50 -2.60 8.20
N ARG A 376 11.68 -3.19 7.99
CA ARG A 376 12.96 -2.49 8.16
C ARG A 376 13.10 -1.29 7.21
N GLN A 377 12.76 -1.46 5.93
CA GLN A 377 12.82 -0.36 4.96
C GLN A 377 11.83 0.76 5.29
N ALA A 378 10.63 0.43 5.75
CA ALA A 378 9.66 1.40 6.22
C ALA A 378 10.19 2.24 7.39
N GLN A 379 10.85 1.60 8.36
CA GLN A 379 11.44 2.28 9.51
C GLN A 379 12.62 3.19 9.13
N GLU A 380 13.47 2.75 8.20
CA GLU A 380 14.53 3.58 7.64
C GLU A 380 13.96 4.81 6.90
N CYS A 381 12.90 4.62 6.12
CA CYS A 381 12.19 5.71 5.45
C CYS A 381 11.54 6.67 6.45
N ALA A 382 10.94 6.17 7.53
CA ALA A 382 10.39 7.01 8.60
C ALA A 382 11.48 7.90 9.22
N SER A 383 12.66 7.33 9.47
CA SER A 383 13.82 8.06 10.00
C SER A 383 14.29 9.16 9.04
N LYS A 384 14.37 8.86 7.74
CA LYS A 384 14.72 9.85 6.70
C LYS A 384 13.66 10.96 6.58
N ALA A 385 12.38 10.62 6.64
CA ALA A 385 11.29 11.58 6.62
C ALA A 385 11.36 12.54 7.83
N ALA A 386 11.64 12.01 9.03
CA ALA A 386 11.83 12.82 10.23
C ALA A 386 12.99 13.80 10.10
N GLN A 387 14.11 13.37 9.50
CA GLN A 387 15.26 14.23 9.24
C GLN A 387 14.94 15.34 8.24
N ALA A 388 14.20 15.01 7.17
CA ALA A 388 13.76 15.98 6.18
C ALA A 388 12.81 17.03 6.79
N GLU A 389 11.87 16.59 7.62
CA GLU A 389 10.96 17.47 8.37
C GLU A 389 11.74 18.40 9.33
N ALA A 390 12.70 17.87 10.08
CA ALA A 390 13.56 18.69 10.94
C ALA A 390 14.41 19.70 10.16
N ALA A 391 14.87 19.37 8.96
CA ALA A 391 15.58 20.31 8.08
C ALA A 391 14.64 21.40 7.55
N TYR A 392 13.44 21.04 7.13
CA TYR A 392 12.40 21.96 6.68
C TYR A 392 11.99 22.93 7.79
N LEU A 393 11.66 22.42 8.98
CA LEU A 393 11.27 23.24 10.12
C LEU A 393 12.38 24.20 10.55
N ARG A 394 13.65 23.80 10.49
CA ARG A 394 14.78 24.72 10.72
C ARG A 394 14.84 25.87 9.72
N ARG A 395 14.51 25.61 8.44
CA ARG A 395 14.55 26.61 7.37
C ARG A 395 13.34 27.54 7.40
N VAL A 396 12.16 27.01 7.69
CA VAL A 396 10.92 27.79 7.76
C VAL A 396 10.82 28.58 9.07
N HIS A 397 11.40 28.07 10.16
CA HIS A 397 11.17 28.61 11.52
C HIS A 397 12.42 29.07 12.27
N GLY A 398 13.53 29.40 11.58
CA GLY A 398 14.61 30.22 12.13
C GLY A 398 15.15 31.15 11.04
N HIS A 399 15.22 32.47 11.16
CA HIS A 399 15.47 33.34 12.32
C HIS A 399 14.64 34.61 12.15
N ALA A 400 13.91 35.03 13.18
CA ALA A 400 13.18 36.31 13.25
C ALA A 400 12.16 36.57 12.13
N ALA A 401 10.86 36.46 12.44
CA ALA A 401 9.76 36.80 11.51
C ALA A 401 9.07 38.09 11.96
N SER A 402 8.73 38.97 11.01
CA SER A 402 8.00 40.21 11.33
C SER A 402 6.51 40.07 11.07
N GLY A 403 5.69 40.68 11.92
CA GLY A 403 4.24 40.58 11.83
C GLY A 403 3.51 41.65 12.64
N ASN A 404 2.19 41.74 12.44
CA ASN A 404 1.32 42.70 13.13
C ASN A 404 0.53 42.01 14.25
N ILE A 405 0.47 42.63 15.42
CA ILE A 405 -0.37 42.15 16.53
C ILE A 405 -1.85 42.33 16.15
N GLY A 406 -2.65 41.26 16.20
CA GLY A 406 -4.06 41.28 15.80
C GLY A 406 -5.07 41.55 16.90
N SER A 407 -4.68 41.33 18.16
CA SER A 407 -5.53 41.48 19.34
C SER A 407 -4.78 42.13 20.50
N ALA A 408 -5.48 42.58 21.54
CA ALA A 408 -4.81 43.01 22.77
C ALA A 408 -3.95 41.85 23.34
N PRO A 409 -2.79 42.14 23.98
CA PRO A 409 -1.98 41.12 24.65
C PRO A 409 -2.75 40.40 25.76
N ASP A 410 -2.56 39.09 25.87
CA ASP A 410 -3.10 38.25 26.96
C ASP A 410 -1.96 37.94 27.95
N TYR A 411 -2.13 38.33 29.21
CA TYR A 411 -1.15 38.11 30.28
C TYR A 411 -1.71 37.12 31.30
N ARG A 412 -0.89 36.14 31.68
CA ARG A 412 -1.24 35.15 32.70
C ARG A 412 -0.09 34.93 33.67
N GLU A 413 -0.45 34.75 34.93
CA GLU A 413 0.47 34.40 36.00
C GLU A 413 0.12 33.02 36.58
N PHE A 414 1.15 32.20 36.78
CA PHE A 414 1.03 30.84 37.29
C PHE A 414 1.82 30.70 38.59
N PRO A 415 1.20 30.21 39.68
CA PRO A 415 1.90 29.93 40.94
C PRO A 415 3.05 28.95 40.73
N ASN A 416 4.18 29.17 41.43
CA ASN A 416 5.40 28.36 41.27
C ASN A 416 6.00 27.95 42.63
N GLY A 417 5.17 27.34 43.49
CA GLY A 417 5.61 26.93 44.83
C GLY A 417 6.07 28.12 45.68
N ASN A 418 7.28 28.03 46.23
CA ASN A 418 7.91 29.11 47.02
C ASN A 418 8.77 30.08 46.17
N ASP A 419 8.90 29.81 44.87
CA ASP A 419 9.67 30.66 43.94
C ASP A 419 8.77 31.72 43.29
N GLU A 420 9.38 32.69 42.60
CA GLU A 420 8.64 33.70 41.84
C GLU A 420 7.69 33.04 40.81
N PRO A 421 6.47 33.59 40.63
CA PRO A 421 5.48 33.02 39.75
C PRO A 421 5.93 33.07 38.29
N ARG A 422 5.53 32.06 37.53
CA ARG A 422 5.81 32.02 36.08
C ARG A 422 4.82 32.92 35.36
N ARG A 423 5.34 33.84 34.56
CA ARG A 423 4.54 34.82 33.84
C ARG A 423 4.62 34.59 32.33
N LEU A 424 3.46 34.60 31.69
CA LEU A 424 3.29 34.41 30.26
C LEU A 424 2.66 35.65 29.65
N LEU A 425 3.29 36.19 28.61
CA LEU A 425 2.68 37.14 27.70
C LEU A 425 2.38 36.44 26.37
N ARG A 426 1.12 36.45 25.96
CA ARG A 426 0.66 35.88 24.69
C ARG A 426 0.21 36.99 23.74
N LEU A 427 0.81 37.04 22.56
CA LEU A 427 0.44 37.93 21.46
C LEU A 427 -0.14 37.11 20.32
N ASN A 428 -1.24 37.55 19.70
CA ASN A 428 -1.70 36.96 18.45
C ASN A 428 -1.13 37.78 17.29
N VAL A 429 -0.27 37.19 16.46
CA VAL A 429 0.49 37.91 15.43
C VAL A 429 0.16 37.35 14.05
N TYR A 430 -0.15 38.23 13.10
CA TYR A 430 -0.21 37.89 11.69
C TYR A 430 1.17 38.12 11.06
N PHE A 431 1.77 37.05 10.55
CA PHE A 431 3.05 37.09 9.86
C PHE A 431 2.81 37.16 8.36
N ASP A 432 3.31 38.22 7.72
CA ASP A 432 3.16 38.42 6.28
C ASP A 432 4.08 37.47 5.49
N ASN A 433 3.67 37.10 4.28
CA ASN A 433 4.47 36.36 3.31
C ASN A 433 4.68 37.21 2.02
N PRO A 434 5.54 38.25 2.06
CA PRO A 434 5.71 39.15 0.93
C PRO A 434 6.46 38.47 -0.23
N ILE A 435 5.81 38.39 -1.39
CA ILE A 435 6.39 37.89 -2.64
C ILE A 435 6.69 39.08 -3.57
N PRO A 436 7.94 39.23 -4.06
CA PRO A 436 8.27 40.31 -4.97
C PRO A 436 7.60 40.12 -6.34
N LYS A 437 6.88 41.15 -6.80
CA LYS A 437 6.37 41.26 -8.17
C LYS A 437 7.48 41.77 -9.10
N LYS A 438 7.28 41.56 -10.41
CA LYS A 438 8.19 42.02 -11.48
C LYS A 438 8.40 43.54 -11.48
N ASP A 439 7.49 44.27 -10.85
CA ASP A 439 7.43 45.73 -10.85
C ASP A 439 8.12 46.35 -9.63
N GLY A 440 8.76 45.52 -8.77
CA GLY A 440 9.45 45.96 -7.56
C GLY A 440 8.54 46.09 -6.32
N GLU A 441 7.23 45.97 -6.48
CA GLU A 441 6.27 45.90 -5.38
C GLU A 441 6.22 44.50 -4.74
N PHE A 442 5.87 44.41 -3.45
CA PHE A 442 5.67 43.13 -2.76
C PHE A 442 4.18 42.85 -2.59
N GLU A 443 3.75 41.63 -2.90
CA GLU A 443 2.40 41.14 -2.67
C GLU A 443 2.42 40.10 -1.55
N ASP A 444 1.64 40.32 -0.48
CA ASP A 444 1.45 39.31 0.57
C ASP A 444 0.64 38.15 -0.01
N ARG A 445 1.29 36.99 -0.16
CA ARG A 445 0.67 35.79 -0.72
C ARG A 445 0.53 34.73 0.37
N GLY A 446 -0.46 34.94 1.22
CA GLY A 446 -0.86 33.97 2.24
C GLY A 446 0.03 34.00 3.49
N GLY A 447 0.06 35.15 4.17
CA GLY A 447 0.48 35.21 5.56
C GLY A 447 -0.41 34.36 6.49
N PHE A 448 0.04 34.17 7.73
CA PHE A 448 -0.65 33.32 8.69
C PHE A 448 -0.76 33.95 10.07
N TRP A 449 -1.84 33.62 10.78
CA TRP A 449 -2.03 33.95 12.19
C TRP A 449 -1.35 32.90 13.06
N ALA A 450 -0.58 33.34 14.06
CA ALA A 450 -0.04 32.44 15.07
C ALA A 450 -0.06 33.08 16.48
N PRO A 451 -0.41 32.29 17.51
CA PRO A 451 -0.15 32.65 18.89
C PRO A 451 1.36 32.68 19.15
N VAL A 452 1.83 33.75 19.78
CA VAL A 452 3.22 33.96 20.18
C VAL A 452 3.27 34.05 21.69
N GLU A 453 3.98 33.12 22.34
CA GLU A 453 4.09 33.00 23.78
C GLU A 453 5.49 33.40 24.24
N LEU A 454 5.59 34.43 25.07
CA LEU A 454 6.82 34.90 25.69
C LEU A 454 6.74 34.67 27.19
N TRP A 455 7.56 33.74 27.67
CA TRP A 455 7.73 33.49 29.10
C TRP A 455 8.87 34.35 29.64
N HIS A 456 8.55 35.31 30.51
CA HIS A 456 9.57 36.21 31.08
C HIS A 456 9.14 36.77 32.43
N ARG A 457 10.10 37.00 33.33
CA ARG A 457 9.82 37.57 34.67
C ARG A 457 9.12 38.94 34.59
N ASP A 458 9.50 39.76 33.61
CA ASP A 458 8.97 41.11 33.41
C ASP A 458 7.75 41.18 32.47
N ALA A 459 7.17 40.02 32.11
CA ALA A 459 6.03 39.97 31.19
C ALA A 459 4.82 40.81 31.69
N ASP A 460 4.68 40.98 33.01
CA ASP A 460 3.64 41.83 33.61
C ASP A 460 3.82 43.31 33.24
N HIS A 461 5.06 43.81 33.25
CA HIS A 461 5.36 45.17 32.82
C HIS A 461 5.28 45.31 31.29
N TRP A 462 5.77 44.32 30.55
CA TRP A 462 5.84 44.39 29.09
C TRP A 462 4.48 44.32 28.40
N LYS A 463 3.45 43.77 29.05
CA LYS A 463 2.10 43.70 28.48
C LYS A 463 1.56 45.07 28.05
N ASP A 464 1.93 46.14 28.77
CA ASP A 464 1.49 47.51 28.52
C ASP A 464 2.26 48.18 27.37
N LEU A 465 3.37 47.58 26.92
CA LEU A 465 4.20 48.08 25.82
C LEU A 465 3.68 47.61 24.44
N TYR A 466 2.89 46.54 24.39
CA TYR A 466 2.38 45.97 23.15
C TYR A 466 0.90 46.30 22.94
N GLN A 467 0.50 46.62 21.71
CA GLN A 467 -0.88 46.97 21.36
C GLN A 467 -1.28 46.37 20.02
N LYS A 468 -2.60 46.18 19.82
CA LYS A 468 -3.15 45.77 18.53
C LYS A 468 -2.67 46.70 17.41
N GLY A 469 -2.21 46.11 16.31
CA GLY A 469 -1.71 46.79 15.13
C GLY A 469 -0.24 47.21 15.22
N MET A 470 0.45 46.98 16.34
CA MET A 470 1.90 47.19 16.42
C MET A 470 2.64 46.14 15.59
N ARG A 471 3.69 46.60 14.90
CA ARG A 471 4.59 45.73 14.15
C ARG A 471 5.67 45.21 15.09
N VAL A 472 5.85 43.89 15.11
CA VAL A 472 6.85 43.22 15.95
C VAL A 472 7.74 42.31 15.11
N LEU A 473 8.97 42.10 15.60
CA LEU A 473 9.89 41.08 15.12
C LEU A 473 9.97 39.97 16.18
N VAL A 474 9.49 38.79 15.84
CA VAL A 474 9.43 37.65 16.75
C VAL A 474 10.58 36.70 16.43
N GLU A 475 11.49 36.54 17.38
CA GLU A 475 12.53 35.51 17.37
C GLU A 475 12.12 34.40 18.33
N GLY A 476 11.93 33.18 17.82
CA GLY A 476 11.44 32.07 18.62
C GLY A 476 11.51 30.75 17.88
N ARG A 477 10.85 29.74 18.44
CA ARG A 477 10.66 28.44 17.79
C ARG A 477 9.17 28.13 17.67
N THR A 478 8.78 27.51 16.57
CA THR A 478 7.43 26.96 16.43
C THR A 478 7.31 25.69 17.26
N VAL A 479 6.25 25.58 18.04
CA VAL A 479 5.91 24.42 18.86
C VAL A 479 4.53 23.94 18.45
N LYS A 480 4.42 22.63 18.21
CA LYS A 480 3.14 21.95 17.99
C LYS A 480 2.53 21.70 19.37
N ASP A 481 1.33 22.20 19.60
CA ASP A 481 0.55 21.98 20.81
C ASP A 481 -0.62 21.06 20.46
N GLU A 482 -0.66 19.88 21.08
CA GLU A 482 -1.72 18.88 20.91
C GLU A 482 -2.63 18.94 22.13
N TRP A 483 -3.92 19.15 21.91
CA TRP A 483 -4.91 19.30 22.97
C TRP A 483 -6.26 18.74 22.53
N GLU A 484 -7.03 18.19 23.47
CA GLU A 484 -8.38 17.68 23.23
C GLU A 484 -9.40 18.81 23.40
N ASP A 485 -10.32 18.94 22.44
CA ASP A 485 -11.42 19.89 22.56
C ASP A 485 -12.53 19.40 23.50
N ALA A 486 -13.53 20.24 23.76
CA ALA A 486 -14.63 19.92 24.66
C ALA A 486 -15.48 18.71 24.19
N ASP A 487 -15.31 18.29 22.94
CA ASP A 487 -16.00 17.16 22.30
C ASP A 487 -15.06 15.94 22.16
N ASP A 488 -13.94 15.90 22.89
CA ASP A 488 -12.95 14.82 22.94
C ASP A 488 -12.24 14.55 21.59
N ASN A 489 -12.17 15.57 20.72
CA ASN A 489 -11.42 15.46 19.46
C ASN A 489 -10.00 15.99 19.65
N GLU A 490 -9.01 15.19 19.24
CA GLU A 490 -7.62 15.62 19.17
C GLU A 490 -7.47 16.79 18.18
N ARG A 491 -7.06 17.96 18.70
CA ARG A 491 -6.71 19.12 17.90
C ARG A 491 -5.22 19.41 17.99
N THR A 492 -4.69 19.91 16.88
CA THR A 492 -3.32 20.42 16.80
C THR A 492 -3.38 21.92 16.55
N THR A 493 -2.67 22.69 17.36
CA THR A 493 -2.41 24.11 17.09
C THR A 493 -0.91 24.36 17.03
N PHE A 494 -0.46 25.15 16.07
CA PHE A 494 0.92 25.61 16.01
C PHE A 494 1.03 26.97 16.71
N LYS A 495 1.94 27.07 17.68
CA LYS A 495 2.27 28.32 18.38
C LYS A 495 3.75 28.63 18.26
N ILE A 496 4.14 29.86 18.53
CA ILE A 496 5.55 30.29 18.57
C ILE A 496 5.93 30.54 20.02
N GLU A 497 6.87 29.76 20.55
CA GLU A 497 7.56 30.11 21.80
C GLU A 497 8.64 31.14 21.48
N ALA A 498 8.35 32.40 21.78
CA ALA A 498 9.27 33.50 21.56
C ALA A 498 10.40 33.46 22.59
N ARG A 499 11.62 33.63 22.07
CA ARG A 499 12.80 33.98 22.89
C ARG A 499 12.91 35.49 23.04
N ARG A 500 12.58 36.24 21.98
CA ARG A 500 12.59 37.71 21.97
C ARG A 500 11.49 38.25 21.08
N ILE A 501 10.93 39.39 21.47
CA ILE A 501 9.97 40.14 20.67
C ILE A 501 10.46 41.59 20.59
N GLY A 502 10.99 41.98 19.43
CA GLY A 502 11.38 43.35 19.15
C GLY A 502 10.17 44.18 18.70
N ILE A 503 10.04 45.39 19.21
CA ILE A 503 9.08 46.37 18.68
C ILE A 503 9.73 47.04 17.47
N LEU A 504 9.04 47.01 16.32
CA LEU A 504 9.50 47.71 15.13
C LEU A 504 8.91 49.13 15.10
N PRO A 505 9.66 50.15 14.64
CA PRO A 505 9.31 51.58 14.85
C PRO A 505 8.13 52.08 14.01
N TYR A 506 7.37 51.19 13.38
CA TYR A 506 6.20 51.55 12.59
C TYR A 506 5.12 52.09 13.53
N ARG A 507 4.72 53.35 13.30
CA ARG A 507 3.71 54.07 14.09
C ARG A 507 4.12 54.38 15.54
N ILE A 508 5.42 54.45 15.82
CA ILE A 508 5.94 54.95 17.10
C ILE A 508 6.25 56.44 16.97
N GLN A 509 5.64 57.27 17.82
CA GLN A 509 5.85 58.72 17.82
C GLN A 509 7.03 59.15 18.72
N ALA A 510 7.17 58.53 19.89
CA ALA A 510 8.25 58.80 20.85
C ALA A 510 8.53 57.56 21.69
N VAL A 511 9.75 57.46 22.24
CA VAL A 511 10.16 56.42 23.18
C VAL A 511 10.74 57.10 24.42
N THR A 512 10.17 56.79 25.60
CA THR A 512 10.68 57.27 26.88
C THR A 512 11.36 56.10 27.59
N LEU A 513 12.64 56.28 27.94
CA LEU A 513 13.42 55.26 28.63
C LEU A 513 13.39 55.52 30.14
N SER A 514 13.20 54.46 30.91
CA SER A 514 13.39 54.49 32.37
C SER A 514 14.85 54.80 32.71
N ALA A 515 15.09 55.38 33.89
CA ALA A 515 16.44 55.65 34.37
C ALA A 515 17.26 54.35 34.41
N ARG A 516 18.50 54.41 33.92
CA ARG A 516 19.41 53.27 33.96
C ARG A 516 19.81 52.99 35.41
N THR A 517 19.47 51.82 35.93
CA THR A 517 20.02 51.34 37.19
C THR A 517 21.51 51.08 36.98
N LEU A 518 22.37 51.91 37.57
CA LEU A 518 23.81 51.66 37.61
C LEU A 518 24.05 50.55 38.65
N GLU A 519 24.27 49.32 38.20
CA GLU A 519 24.91 48.32 39.05
C GLU A 519 26.37 48.74 39.27
N PRO A 520 26.91 48.68 40.51
CA PRO A 520 28.28 49.05 40.76
C PRO A 520 29.22 48.13 39.98
N GLU A 521 30.12 48.76 39.22
CA GLU A 521 31.14 48.12 38.40
C GLU A 521 31.93 47.10 39.24
N ALA A 522 31.76 45.81 38.94
CA ALA A 522 32.53 44.76 39.58
C ALA A 522 34.02 45.00 39.28
N ALA A 523 34.81 45.21 40.34
CA ALA A 523 36.23 45.50 40.27
C ALA A 523 36.98 44.52 39.36
N VAL A 524 37.71 45.08 38.40
CA VAL A 524 38.64 44.37 37.52
C VAL A 524 39.71 43.68 38.38
N PRO A 525 39.88 42.34 38.35
CA PRO A 525 40.99 41.70 39.04
C PRO A 525 42.33 42.00 38.33
N PRO A 526 43.45 42.12 39.07
CA PRO A 526 44.72 42.57 38.51
C PRO A 526 45.32 41.54 37.54
N PRO A 527 46.22 41.95 36.62
CA PRO A 527 46.80 41.07 35.62
C PRO A 527 47.71 40.02 36.28
N LYS A 528 47.54 38.75 35.90
CA LYS A 528 48.48 37.68 36.28
C LYS A 528 49.76 37.80 35.46
N GLU A 529 50.89 37.87 36.16
CA GLU A 529 52.25 37.83 35.60
C GLU A 529 52.50 36.59 34.74
N THR A 530 53.10 36.82 33.57
CA THR A 530 53.59 35.80 32.65
C THR A 530 54.89 35.18 33.16
N LYS A 531 54.85 33.92 33.61
CA LYS A 531 56.06 33.11 33.84
C LYS A 531 56.43 32.31 32.58
N GLY A 532 57.55 32.75 31.98
CA GLY A 532 58.61 31.98 31.31
C GLY A 532 58.35 30.60 30.72
N THR A 533 58.41 30.57 29.38
CA THR A 533 59.19 29.67 28.51
C THR A 533 59.61 28.29 29.03
N LYS A 534 59.16 27.22 28.35
CA LYS A 534 59.95 26.00 28.10
C LYS A 534 59.55 25.37 26.76
N ALA A 535 60.52 25.26 25.85
CA ALA A 535 60.42 24.52 24.59
C ALA A 535 60.58 23.00 24.81
N PRO A 536 59.97 22.18 23.94
CA PRO A 536 60.63 20.95 23.47
C PRO A 536 60.29 20.65 21.99
N LYS A 537 61.01 19.86 21.19
CA LYS A 537 62.34 19.23 21.18
C LYS A 537 62.46 18.65 19.76
N GLU A 538 63.65 18.73 19.17
CA GLU A 538 63.95 18.14 17.85
C GLU A 538 63.82 16.61 17.83
N THR A 539 63.32 16.14 16.69
CA THR A 539 63.38 14.78 16.16
C THR A 539 64.82 14.28 15.99
N LYS A 540 65.08 13.03 16.37
CA LYS A 540 66.21 12.24 15.86
C LYS A 540 65.74 10.87 15.37
N ALA A 541 66.17 10.53 14.16
CA ALA A 541 66.12 9.19 13.60
C ALA A 541 67.51 8.54 13.64
N LYS A 542 67.50 7.19 13.56
CA LYS A 542 68.59 6.20 13.44
C LYS A 542 69.02 5.49 14.74
N GLY A 543 68.99 4.16 14.65
CA GLY A 543 69.44 3.17 15.62
C GLY A 543 68.44 2.04 15.69
#